data_AF-A0A382EUJ4-F1
#
_entry.id   AF-A0A382EUJ4-F1
#
_cell.length_a   1.000
_cell.length_b   1.000
_cell.length_c   1.000
_cell.angle_alpha   90.00
_cell.angle_beta   90.00
_cell.angle_gamma   90.00
#
_symmetry.space_group_name_H-M   'P 1'
#
loop_
_entity.id
_entity.type
_entity.pdbx_description
1 polymer ?
#
loop_
_entity_poly.entity_id
_entity_poly.type
_entity_poly.pdbx_seq_one_letter_code
_entity_poly.pdbx_strand_id
1 'polypeptide(L)' 'VSGRLIAFFPEAAFGPALNSVGIAQACEKLGNRAVFLTDPGRGSP' A
#
# COMPACT_ATOMS: atom_id res chain seq x y z
N VAL A 1 13.11 -3.31 17.63
CA VAL A 1 12.43 -4.17 16.63
C VAL A 1 12.64 -3.56 15.25
N SER A 2 13.17 -4.32 14.29
CA SER A 2 13.49 -3.84 12.94
C SER A 2 12.34 -4.13 11.98
N GLY A 3 11.34 -3.25 11.92
CA GLY A 3 10.24 -3.33 10.95
C GLY A 3 10.75 -3.23 9.50
N ARG A 4 10.09 -3.91 8.56
CA ARG A 4 10.41 -3.80 7.12
C ARG A 4 9.58 -2.72 6.45
N LEU A 5 10.11 -2.15 5.38
CA LEU A 5 9.36 -1.29 4.46
C LEU A 5 8.76 -2.15 3.35
N ILE A 6 7.45 -2.06 3.13
CA ILE A 6 6.69 -2.89 2.19
C ILE A 6 5.98 -1.99 1.19
N ALA A 7 6.29 -2.16 -0.10
CA ALA A 7 5.68 -1.39 -1.18
C ALA A 7 4.48 -2.13 -1.79
N PHE A 8 3.37 -1.43 -1.96
CA PHE A 8 2.16 -1.90 -2.62
C PHE A 8 2.01 -1.20 -3.97
N PHE A 9 1.75 -1.98 -5.01
CA PHE A 9 1.51 -1.51 -6.37
C PHE A 9 0.11 -1.95 -6.81
N PRO A 10 -0.95 -1.28 -6.34
CA PRO A 10 -2.30 -1.66 -6.70
C PRO A 10 -2.53 -1.42 -8.20
N GLU A 11 -3.14 -2.38 -8.87
CA GLU A 11 -3.68 -2.16 -10.21
C GLU A 11 -4.63 -0.96 -10.20
N ALA A 12 -4.77 -0.25 -11.33
CA ALA A 12 -5.60 0.95 -11.46
C ALA A 12 -7.12 0.68 -11.37
N ALA A 13 -7.53 -0.28 -10.55
CA ALA A 13 -8.89 -0.68 -10.25
C ALA A 13 -9.16 -0.58 -8.75
N PHE A 14 -10.38 -0.13 -8.41
CA PHE A 14 -10.78 0.14 -7.02
C PHE A 14 -10.74 -1.09 -6.11
N GLY A 15 -11.16 -2.26 -6.62
CA GLY A 15 -11.14 -3.52 -5.85
C GLY A 15 -9.73 -3.97 -5.43
N PRO A 16 -8.79 -4.13 -6.39
CA PRO A 16 -7.39 -4.47 -6.07
C PRO A 16 -6.70 -3.47 -5.13
N ALA A 17 -7.06 -2.17 -5.21
CA ALA A 17 -6.57 -1.16 -4.29
C ALA A 17 -7.02 -1.43 -2.84
N LEU A 18 -8.30 -1.78 -2.62
CA LEU A 18 -8.81 -2.09 -1.28
C LEU A 18 -8.19 -3.35 -0.68
N ASN A 19 -7.93 -4.39 -1.48
CA ASN A 19 -7.21 -5.58 -1.02
C ASN A 19 -5.81 -5.23 -0.51
N SER A 20 -5.12 -4.36 -1.26
CA SER A 20 -3.78 -3.88 -0.89
C SER A 20 -3.80 -3.08 0.41
N VAL A 21 -4.84 -2.26 0.65
CA VAL A 21 -5.04 -1.53 1.91
C VAL A 21 -5.23 -2.49 3.09
N GLY A 22 -6.06 -3.53 2.95
CA GLY A 22 -6.26 -4.51 4.02
C GLY A 22 -4.98 -5.25 4.42
N ILE A 23 -4.17 -5.64 3.42
CA ILE A 23 -2.87 -6.29 3.65
C ILE A 23 -1.89 -5.31 4.31
N ALA A 24 -1.83 -4.06 3.85
CA ALA A 24 -0.98 -3.03 4.44
C ALA A 24 -1.28 -2.83 5.93
N GLN A 25 -2.55 -2.71 6.32
CA GLN A 25 -2.97 -2.58 7.71
C GLN A 25 -2.55 -3.80 8.56
N ALA A 26 -2.63 -5.01 8.01
CA ALA A 26 -2.15 -6.21 8.71
C ALA A 26 -0.63 -6.20 8.90
N CYS A 27 0.13 -5.80 7.87
CA CYS A 27 1.58 -5.65 7.95
C CYS A 27 2.00 -4.60 8.98
N GLU A 28 1.29 -3.48 9.08
CA GLU A 28 1.53 -2.43 10.07
C GLU A 28 1.27 -2.91 11.50
N LYS A 29 0.21 -3.70 11.72
CA LYS A 29 -0.05 -4.37 13.02
C LYS A 29 1.08 -5.31 13.44
N LEU A 30 1.83 -5.85 12.49
CA LEU A 30 3.03 -6.66 12.73
C LEU A 30 4.32 -5.83 12.90
N GLY A 31 4.22 -4.50 12.94
CA GLY A 31 5.33 -3.58 13.13
C GLY A 31 6.10 -3.21 11.87
N ASN A 32 5.54 -3.45 10.68
CA ASN A 32 6.12 -3.01 9.40
C ASN A 32 5.61 -1.61 9.02
N ARG A 33 6.19 -1.02 7.97
CA ARG A 33 5.70 0.22 7.35
C ARG A 33 5.24 -0.09 5.93
N ALA A 34 4.02 0.32 5.59
CA ALA A 34 3.50 0.20 4.23
C ALA A 34 3.68 1.51 3.44
N VAL A 35 4.01 1.40 2.15
CA VAL A 35 4.00 2.53 1.20
C VAL A 35 3.25 2.13 -0.06
N PHE A 36 2.45 3.04 -0.59
CA PHE A 36 1.67 2.82 -1.82
C PHE A 36 2.33 3.60 -2.96
N LEU A 37 2.68 2.87 -4.00
CA LEU A 37 3.19 3.45 -5.24
C LEU A 37 2.00 3.63 -6.17
N THR A 38 1.77 4.87 -6.59
CA THR A 38 0.79 5.23 -7.61
C THR A 38 1.48 5.97 -8.71
N ASP A 39 0.98 5.84 -9.94
CA ASP A 39 1.42 6.69 -11.03
C ASP A 39 1.13 8.17 -10.67
N PRO A 40 2.09 9.09 -10.83
CA PRO A 40 1.92 10.50 -10.49
C PRO A 40 0.82 11.20 -11.31
N GLY A 41 0.45 10.66 -12.48
CA GLY A 41 -0.67 11.13 -13.30
C GLY A 41 -2.06 10.80 -12.72
N ARG A 42 -2.13 9.98 -11.66
CA ARG A 42 -3.38 9.64 -10.95
C ARG A 42 -3.68 10.56 -9.76
N GLY A 43 -2.71 11.39 -9.36
CA GLY A 43 -2.76 12.25 -8.16
C GLY A 43 -2.58 13.75 -8.41
N SER A 44 -2.53 14.18 -9.68
CA SER A 44 -2.63 15.61 -10.02
C SER A 44 -4.09 16.03 -10.14
N PRO A 45 -4.45 17.29 -9.80
CA PRO A 45 -5.82 17.80 -9.99
C PRO A 45 -6.29 17.69 -11.44
#